data_AF-A0A800AC60-F1
#
_entry.id   AF-A0A800AC60-F1
#
_cell.length_a   1.000
_cell.length_b   1.000
_cell.length_c   1.000
_cell.angle_alpha   90.00
_cell.angle_beta   90.00
_cell.angle_gamma   90.00
#
_symmetry.space_group_name_H-M   'P 1'
#
loop_
_entity.id
_entity.type
_entity.pdbx_description
1 polymer ?
#
loop_
_entity_poly.entity_id
_entity_poly.type
_entity_poly.pdbx_seq_one_letter_code
_entity_poly.pdbx_strand_id
1 'polypeptide(L)'
;MLFRKKKQDTIAKGGWLKIEYSEQNTLVQLSGNLNQTLNKELRESLEALIKQRADKKIIINLSQIYFIDTTIAATLARVAKQAQKRKAQLLMVDASPPVQRVFASLGLEDLLSLSPQRGDATS
;
A
#
# COMPACT_ATOMS: atom_id res chain seq x y z
N MET A 1 10.19 -10.61 17.24
CA MET A 1 10.44 -9.75 16.05
C MET A 1 10.32 -8.29 16.49
N LEU A 2 11.44 -7.56 16.59
CA LEU A 2 11.45 -6.19 17.10
C LEU A 2 11.06 -5.21 15.97
N PHE A 3 9.82 -4.73 15.96
CA PHE A 3 9.43 -3.57 15.13
C PHE A 3 9.95 -2.30 15.80
N ARG A 4 10.94 -1.62 15.19
CA ARG A 4 11.49 -0.38 15.73
C ARG A 4 11.11 0.80 14.82
N LYS A 5 10.58 1.85 15.48
CA LYS A 5 10.04 3.13 14.98
C LYS A 5 8.72 3.04 14.20
N LYS A 6 7.63 3.41 14.88
CA LYS A 6 6.36 3.86 14.28
C LYS A 6 6.55 5.28 13.78
N LYS A 7 6.40 5.51 12.49
CA LYS A 7 6.10 6.85 11.97
C LYS A 7 4.62 6.84 11.59
N GLN A 8 3.80 7.51 12.38
CA GLN A 8 2.38 7.70 12.11
C GLN A 8 2.26 9.11 11.54
N ASP A 9 2.06 9.19 10.22
CA ASP A 9 1.85 10.45 9.53
C ASP A 9 0.33 10.56 9.28
N THR A 10 -0.32 11.55 9.90
CA THR A 10 -1.74 11.83 9.66
C THR A 10 -1.89 12.43 8.26
N ILE A 11 -2.30 11.62 7.29
CA ILE A 11 -2.73 12.13 5.99
C ILE A 11 -4.06 12.87 6.22
N ALA A 12 -4.18 14.09 5.70
CA ALA A 12 -5.25 15.06 5.94
C ALA A 12 -6.70 14.52 6.11
N LYS A 13 -7.58 15.33 6.73
CA LYS A 13 -9.01 15.07 7.07
C LYS A 13 -9.67 13.96 6.23
N GLY A 14 -9.73 12.73 6.78
CA GLY A 14 -10.45 11.60 6.17
C GLY A 14 -9.76 10.24 6.25
N GLY A 15 -8.50 10.18 6.67
CA GLY A 15 -7.76 8.92 6.81
C GLY A 15 -6.47 9.03 7.63
N TRP A 16 -5.69 7.95 7.67
CA TRP A 16 -4.34 7.95 8.23
C TRP A 16 -3.44 6.96 7.51
N LEU A 17 -2.13 7.22 7.54
CA LEU A 17 -1.09 6.30 7.06
C LEU A 17 -0.11 6.02 8.18
N LYS A 18 0.21 4.74 8.34
CA LYS A 18 1.18 4.30 9.33
C LYS A 18 2.18 3.36 8.67
N ILE A 19 3.46 3.67 8.85
CA ILE A 19 4.55 2.85 8.33
C ILE A 19 5.25 2.16 9.51
N GLU A 20 5.33 0.85 9.42
CA GLU A 20 6.08 0.00 10.33
C GLU A 20 7.24 -0.66 9.61
N TYR A 21 8.44 -0.47 10.14
CA TYR A 21 9.66 -0.99 9.56
C TYR A 21 10.13 -2.25 10.31
N SER A 22 10.56 -3.24 9.55
CA SER A 22 11.33 -4.40 10.03
C SER A 22 12.59 -4.57 9.19
N GLU A 23 13.43 -5.55 9.53
CA GLU A 23 14.67 -5.85 8.80
C GLU A 23 14.42 -6.46 7.42
N GLN A 24 13.33 -7.23 7.28
CA GLN A 24 12.97 -7.94 6.05
C GLN A 24 11.92 -7.21 5.23
N ASN A 25 10.97 -6.54 5.91
CA ASN A 25 9.76 -6.00 5.28
C ASN A 25 9.40 -4.61 5.82
N THR A 26 8.62 -3.86 5.04
CA THR A 26 7.96 -2.63 5.48
C THR A 26 6.45 -2.78 5.32
N LEU A 27 5.70 -2.57 6.40
CA LEU A 27 4.25 -2.61 6.41
C LEU A 27 3.69 -1.19 6.36
N VAL A 28 2.87 -0.90 5.37
CA VAL A 28 2.12 0.36 5.21
C VAL A 28 0.66 0.06 5.49
N GLN A 29 0.12 0.66 6.55
CA GLN A 29 -1.29 0.58 6.88
C GLN A 29 -1.97 1.87 6.42
N LEU A 30 -2.99 1.73 5.58
CA LEU A 30 -3.82 2.84 5.12
C LEU A 30 -5.21 2.68 5.72
N SER A 31 -5.80 3.77 6.19
CA SER A 31 -7.16 3.78 6.73
C SER A 31 -7.96 4.98 6.27
N GLY A 32 -9.28 4.79 6.22
CA GLY A 32 -10.25 5.85 5.95
C GLY A 32 -10.74 5.87 4.51
N ASN A 33 -11.25 7.02 4.08
CA ASN A 33 -11.71 7.24 2.72
C ASN A 33 -10.59 7.87 1.90
N LEU A 34 -9.99 7.08 1.01
CA LEU A 34 -8.97 7.60 0.11
C LEU A 34 -9.65 8.25 -1.09
N ASN A 35 -9.47 9.56 -1.21
CA ASN A 35 -9.99 10.37 -2.31
C ASN A 35 -8.87 11.21 -2.94
N GLN A 36 -9.19 11.91 -4.02
CA GLN A 36 -8.25 12.79 -4.73
C GLN A 36 -7.47 13.77 -3.82
N THR A 37 -8.03 14.24 -2.71
CA THR A 37 -7.34 15.17 -1.79
C THR A 37 -6.10 14.53 -1.16
N LEU A 38 -6.13 13.22 -0.91
CA LEU A 38 -5.03 12.46 -0.30
C LEU A 38 -4.04 11.92 -1.34
N ASN A 39 -4.33 12.09 -2.63
CA ASN A 39 -3.59 11.46 -3.72
C ASN A 39 -2.12 11.87 -3.79
N LYS A 40 -1.83 13.16 -3.60
CA LYS A 40 -0.45 13.68 -3.68
C LYS A 40 0.41 13.13 -2.55
N GLU A 41 -0.07 13.22 -1.31
CA GLU A 41 0.67 12.79 -0.11
C GLU A 41 0.87 11.26 -0.08
N LEU A 42 -0.16 10.50 -0.46
CA LEU A 42 -0.07 9.05 -0.59
C LEU A 42 0.98 8.66 -1.63
N ARG A 43 0.93 9.28 -2.81
CA ARG A 43 1.89 9.00 -3.90
C ARG A 43 3.31 9.31 -3.48
N GLU A 44 3.57 10.51 -2.96
CA GLU A 44 4.91 10.93 -2.54
C GLU A 44 5.46 10.03 -1.44
N SER A 45 4.63 9.65 -0.46
CA SER A 45 5.02 8.74 0.61
C SER A 45 5.40 7.35 0.08
N LEU A 46 4.60 6.78 -0.82
CA LEU A 46 4.87 5.46 -1.39
C LEU A 46 6.06 5.47 -2.35
N GLU A 47 6.21 6.50 -3.19
CA GLU A 47 7.36 6.66 -4.08
C GLU A 47 8.67 6.80 -3.28
N ALA A 48 8.65 7.59 -2.20
CA ALA A 48 9.79 7.71 -1.29
C ALA A 48 10.12 6.36 -0.63
N LEU A 49 9.11 5.61 -0.20
CA LEU A 49 9.28 4.30 0.42
C LEU A 49 9.93 3.28 -0.52
N ILE A 50 9.42 3.20 -1.77
CA ILE A 50 9.98 2.32 -2.80
C ILE A 50 11.44 2.68 -3.08
N LYS A 51 11.79 3.98 -3.08
CA LYS A 51 13.17 4.42 -3.27
C LYS A 51 14.07 4.06 -2.09
N GLN A 52 13.58 4.22 -0.85
CA GLN A 52 14.36 3.97 0.36
C GLN A 52 14.51 2.48 0.71
N ARG A 53 13.57 1.64 0.26
CA ARG A 53 13.46 0.22 0.62
C ARG A 53 13.41 -0.71 -0.61
N ALA A 54 14.11 -0.33 -1.68
CA ALA A 54 14.04 -1.06 -2.96
C ALA A 54 14.45 -2.54 -2.86
N ASP A 55 15.29 -2.89 -1.89
CA ASP A 55 15.79 -4.23 -1.59
C ASP A 55 14.88 -5.04 -0.65
N LYS A 56 13.83 -4.43 -0.10
CA LYS A 56 12.93 -5.03 0.88
C LYS A 56 11.53 -5.18 0.32
N LYS A 57 10.76 -6.09 0.93
CA LYS A 57 9.35 -6.27 0.64
C LYS A 57 8.53 -5.17 1.28
N ILE A 58 7.68 -4.51 0.50
CA ILE A 58 6.75 -3.48 0.94
C ILE A 58 5.33 -4.05 0.85
N ILE A 59 4.62 -4.07 1.96
CA ILE A 59 3.27 -4.61 2.07
C ILE A 59 2.34 -3.45 2.36
N ILE A 60 1.40 -3.16 1.47
CA ILE A 60 0.34 -2.18 1.65
C ILE A 60 -0.93 -2.92 2.11
N ASN A 61 -1.32 -2.69 3.35
CA ASN A 61 -2.54 -3.26 3.92
C ASN A 61 -3.72 -2.31 3.70
N LEU A 62 -4.75 -2.80 3.02
CA LEU A 62 -5.96 -2.08 2.64
C LEU A 62 -7.19 -2.44 3.51
N SER A 63 -7.00 -3.20 4.60
CA SER A 63 -8.10 -3.68 5.46
C SER A 63 -8.94 -2.59 6.10
N GLN A 64 -8.35 -1.40 6.30
CA GLN A 64 -9.03 -0.24 6.91
C GLN A 64 -9.51 0.77 5.85
N ILE A 65 -9.49 0.39 4.57
CA ILE A 65 -9.99 1.20 3.47
C ILE A 65 -11.42 0.79 3.12
N TYR A 66 -12.34 1.71 3.37
CA TYR A 66 -13.77 1.53 3.11
C TYR A 66 -14.18 1.99 1.72
N PHE A 67 -13.43 2.94 1.15
CA PHE A 67 -13.68 3.51 -0.15
C PHE A 67 -12.38 4.00 -0.81
N ILE A 68 -12.25 3.74 -2.11
CA ILE A 68 -11.30 4.40 -3.00
C ILE A 68 -12.03 4.93 -4.22
N ASP A 69 -11.63 6.09 -4.71
CA ASP A 69 -12.02 6.55 -6.05
C ASP A 69 -11.07 6.03 -7.14
N THR A 70 -11.44 6.26 -8.39
CA THR A 70 -10.62 5.88 -9.55
C THR A 70 -9.27 6.59 -9.60
N THR A 71 -9.15 7.77 -8.98
CA THR A 71 -7.90 8.53 -8.94
C THR A 71 -6.89 7.86 -8.02
N ILE A 72 -7.31 7.43 -6.83
CA ILE A 72 -6.47 6.68 -5.89
C ILE A 72 -6.08 5.33 -6.46
N ALA A 73 -7.02 4.60 -7.06
CA ALA A 73 -6.74 3.32 -7.71
C ALA A 73 -5.67 3.47 -8.81
N ALA A 74 -5.80 4.47 -9.68
CA ALA A 74 -4.82 4.77 -10.72
C ALA A 74 -3.44 5.14 -10.14
N THR A 75 -3.40 5.86 -9.01
CA THR A 75 -2.14 6.18 -8.33
C THR A 75 -1.47 4.95 -7.73
N LEU A 76 -2.23 4.09 -7.04
CA LEU A 76 -1.70 2.83 -6.51
C LEU A 76 -1.15 1.94 -7.64
N ALA A 77 -1.81 1.93 -8.79
CA ALA A 77 -1.30 1.24 -9.97
C ALA A 77 0.01 1.83 -10.52
N ARG A 78 0.12 3.15 -10.58
CA ARG A 78 1.35 3.83 -11.00
C ARG A 78 2.50 3.49 -10.05
N VAL A 79 2.25 3.54 -8.75
CA VAL A 79 3.22 3.17 -7.71
C VAL A 79 3.65 1.71 -7.86
N ALA A 80 2.73 0.78 -8.08
CA ALA A 80 3.06 -0.63 -8.30
C ALA A 80 3.90 -0.86 -9.56
N LYS A 81 3.55 -0.21 -10.68
CA LYS A 81 4.37 -0.25 -11.90
C LYS A 81 5.77 0.33 -11.66
N GLN A 82 5.90 1.40 -10.86
CA GLN A 82 7.21 1.95 -10.50
C GLN A 82 8.03 0.98 -9.64
N ALA A 83 7.41 0.32 -8.66
CA ALA A 83 8.05 -0.72 -7.86
C ALA A 83 8.57 -1.86 -8.74
N GLN A 84 7.74 -2.36 -9.67
CA GLN A 84 8.11 -3.40 -10.62
C GLN A 84 9.31 -2.99 -11.49
N LYS A 85 9.30 -1.77 -12.05
CA LYS A 85 10.44 -1.24 -12.83
C LYS A 85 11.74 -1.17 -12.02
N ARG A 86 11.64 -0.96 -10.71
CA ARG A 86 12.77 -0.91 -9.77
C ARG A 86 13.12 -2.26 -9.17
N LYS A 87 12.44 -3.34 -9.58
CA LYS A 87 12.53 -4.69 -8.98
C LYS A 87 12.25 -4.71 -7.47
N ALA A 88 11.52 -3.70 -6.96
CA ALA A 88 11.07 -3.66 -5.59
C ALA A 88 9.87 -4.59 -5.42
N GLN A 89 9.85 -5.35 -4.33
CA GLN A 89 8.75 -6.27 -4.03
C GLN A 89 7.61 -5.50 -3.36
N LEU A 90 6.58 -5.12 -4.11
CA LEU A 90 5.38 -4.45 -3.57
C LEU A 90 4.19 -5.39 -3.61
N LEU A 91 3.52 -5.58 -2.47
CA LEU A 91 2.26 -6.33 -2.37
C LEU A 91 1.15 -5.43 -1.81
N MET A 92 -0.05 -5.54 -2.36
CA MET A 92 -1.27 -4.98 -1.77
C MET A 92 -2.14 -6.12 -1.25
N VAL A 93 -2.56 -6.03 0.01
CA VAL A 93 -3.29 -7.09 0.72
C VAL A 93 -4.53 -6.57 1.43
N ASP A 94 -5.45 -7.48 1.75
CA ASP A 94 -6.66 -7.24 2.55
C ASP A 94 -7.60 -6.14 2.00
N ALA A 95 -7.65 -5.98 0.67
CA ALA A 95 -8.61 -5.06 0.04
C ALA A 95 -10.06 -5.53 0.28
N SER A 96 -10.94 -4.62 0.70
CA SER A 96 -12.37 -4.91 0.83
C SER A 96 -13.03 -5.17 -0.54
N PRO A 97 -14.15 -5.92 -0.64
CA PRO A 97 -14.81 -6.18 -1.92
C PRO A 97 -15.15 -4.92 -2.76
N PRO A 98 -15.60 -3.79 -2.17
CA PRO A 98 -15.75 -2.54 -2.92
C PRO A 98 -14.45 -2.04 -3.55
N VAL A 99 -13.35 -2.09 -2.79
CA VAL A 99 -12.02 -1.68 -3.27
C VAL A 99 -11.57 -2.60 -4.41
N GLN A 100 -11.70 -3.92 -4.24
CA GLN A 100 -11.36 -4.89 -5.29
C GLN A 100 -12.12 -4.63 -6.59
N ARG A 101 -13.41 -4.28 -6.53
CA ARG A 101 -14.20 -3.92 -7.72
C ARG A 101 -13.67 -2.71 -8.46
N VAL A 102 -13.15 -1.70 -7.74
CA VAL A 102 -12.53 -0.52 -8.38
C VAL A 102 -11.22 -0.87 -9.06
N PHE A 103 -10.42 -1.78 -8.48
CA PHE A 103 -9.23 -2.29 -9.16
C PHE A 103 -9.60 -3.10 -10.41
N ALA A 104 -10.59 -3.99 -10.30
CA ALA A 104 -11.06 -4.81 -11.42
C ALA A 104 -11.63 -3.98 -12.58
N SER A 105 -12.38 -2.91 -12.29
CA SER A 105 -12.92 -2.03 -13.35
C SER A 105 -11.84 -1.28 -14.12
N LEU A 106 -10.62 -1.22 -13.59
CA LEU A 106 -9.46 -0.60 -14.21
C LEU A 106 -8.47 -1.62 -14.82
N GLY A 107 -8.77 -2.93 -14.74
CA GLY A 107 -7.88 -4.00 -15.19
C GLY A 107 -6.60 -4.09 -14.34
N LEU A 108 -6.72 -3.90 -13.03
CA LEU A 108 -5.61 -3.81 -12.07
C LEU A 108 -5.62 -4.94 -11.03
N GLU A 109 -6.43 -5.97 -11.24
CA GLU A 109 -6.58 -7.14 -10.37
C GLU A 109 -5.24 -7.82 -10.03
N ASP A 110 -4.31 -7.89 -11.00
CA ASP A 110 -2.98 -8.50 -10.80
C ASP A 110 -2.11 -7.77 -9.77
N LEU A 111 -2.45 -6.51 -9.45
CA LEU A 111 -1.73 -5.71 -8.43
C LEU A 111 -2.17 -6.06 -7.01
N LEU A 112 -3.41 -6.54 -6.87
CA LEU A 112 -3.89 -7.09 -5.62
C LEU A 112 -3.31 -8.49 -5.55
N SER A 113 -2.16 -8.62 -4.88
CA SER A 113 -1.65 -9.92 -4.51
C SER A 113 -2.61 -10.53 -3.48
N LEU A 114 -3.65 -11.18 -3.99
CA LEU A 114 -4.53 -12.09 -3.27
C LEU A 114 -3.73 -13.35 -2.94
N SER A 115 -2.63 -13.20 -2.20
CA SER A 115 -1.85 -14.33 -1.75
C SER A 115 -2.60 -14.96 -0.58
N PRO A 116 -3.06 -16.23 -0.68
CA PRO A 116 -3.50 -16.95 0.47
C PRO A 116 -2.24 -17.43 1.19
N GLN A 117 -1.68 -16.62 2.11
CA GLN A 117 -0.92 -17.17 3.23
C GLN A 117 -0.67 -16.13 4.32
N ARG A 118 -1.53 -16.22 5.35
CA ARG A 118 -1.01 -16.37 6.73
C ARG A 118 -0.04 -17.56 6.71
N GLY A 119 1.25 -17.34 6.92
CA GLY A 119 2.23 -18.43 6.86
C GLY A 119 3.65 -17.98 7.12
N ASP A 120 4.33 -17.42 6.13
CA ASP A 120 5.80 -17.32 6.17
C ASP A 120 6.32 -15.88 6.08
N ALA A 121 6.16 -15.13 7.17
CA ALA A 121 6.89 -13.87 7.41
C ALA A 121 7.79 -13.93 8.65
N THR A 122 8.14 -15.14 9.10
CA THR A 122 9.14 -15.38 10.14
C THR A 122 9.84 -16.71 9.87
N SER A 123 10.92 -16.67 9.10
CA SER A 123 12.11 -17.50 9.29
C SER A 123 13.32 -16.71 8.80
#